data_AF-C0FPV0-F1
#
_entry.id   AF-C0FPV0-F1
#
_cell.length_a   1.000
_cell.length_b   1.000
_cell.length_c   1.000
_cell.angle_alpha   90.00
_cell.angle_beta   90.00
_cell.angle_gamma   90.00
#
_symmetry.space_group_name_H-M   'P 1'
#
loop_
_entity.id
_entity.type
_entity.pdbx_description
1 polymer ?
#
loop_
_entity_poly.entity_id
_entity_poly.type
_entity_poly.pdbx_seq_one_letter_code
_entity_poly.pdbx_strand_id
1 'polypeptide(L)'
;MWEYNEKVSELFPKRYKEDIRMAQVNKSTMIGELLQIDQNIAPILLNIGMHCLGCPSSQMETIEEAAMVHGIDPDALVKEINDFLAKDLA
;
A
#
# COMPACT_ATOMS: atom_id res chain seq x y z
N MET A 1 -0.67 -1.52 -25.48
CA MET A 1 -1.87 -1.11 -24.73
C MET A 1 -2.76 -2.33 -24.63
N TRP A 2 -2.54 -3.15 -23.60
CA TRP A 2 -3.32 -4.35 -23.35
C TRP A 2 -4.75 -3.97 -22.95
N GLU A 3 -5.73 -4.43 -23.72
CA GLU A 3 -7.15 -4.27 -23.39
C GLU A 3 -7.54 -5.32 -22.36
N TYR A 4 -8.19 -4.86 -21.29
CA TYR A 4 -8.73 -5.69 -20.24
C TYR A 4 -9.91 -6.50 -20.78
N ASN A 5 -9.72 -7.82 -20.95
CA ASN A 5 -10.78 -8.76 -21.32
C ASN A 5 -11.11 -9.62 -20.10
N GLU A 6 -12.39 -9.82 -19.81
CA GLU A 6 -12.93 -10.62 -18.71
C GLU A 6 -12.29 -12.03 -18.61
N LYS A 7 -11.93 -12.63 -19.74
CA LYS A 7 -11.23 -13.95 -19.78
C LYS A 7 -9.82 -13.94 -19.19
N VAL A 8 -9.14 -12.79 -19.19
CA VAL A 8 -7.80 -12.65 -18.57
C VAL A 8 -7.92 -12.81 -17.06
N SER A 9 -9.05 -12.43 -16.45
CA SER A 9 -9.29 -12.58 -15.01
C SER A 9 -9.40 -14.04 -14.55
N GLU A 10 -9.78 -14.96 -15.45
CA GLU A 10 -9.88 -16.41 -15.16
C GLU A 10 -8.52 -17.11 -15.22
N LEU A 11 -7.57 -16.55 -15.98
CA LEU A 11 -6.20 -17.05 -16.13
C LEU A 11 -5.30 -16.71 -14.94
N PHE A 12 -5.66 -15.69 -14.16
CA PHE A 12 -5.04 -15.41 -12.86
C PHE A 12 -5.92 -16.02 -11.78
N PRO A 13 -5.55 -17.18 -11.19
CA PRO A 13 -6.37 -17.82 -10.18
C PRO A 13 -6.63 -16.83 -9.04
N LYS A 14 -7.88 -16.80 -8.53
CA LYS A 14 -8.29 -15.97 -7.37
C LYS A 14 -7.29 -16.03 -6.22
N ARG A 15 -6.63 -17.18 -6.07
CA ARG A 15 -5.56 -17.46 -5.14
C ARG A 15 -4.37 -16.48 -5.21
N TYR A 16 -3.88 -16.07 -6.38
CA TYR A 16 -2.78 -15.10 -6.47
C TYR A 16 -3.22 -13.71 -5.98
N LYS A 17 -4.46 -13.31 -6.30
CA LYS A 17 -5.05 -12.11 -5.71
C LYS A 17 -5.19 -12.30 -4.20
N GLU A 18 -5.76 -13.39 -3.71
CA GLU A 18 -5.92 -13.67 -2.27
C GLU A 18 -4.60 -13.72 -1.49
N ASP A 19 -3.53 -14.26 -2.07
CA ASP A 19 -2.21 -14.34 -1.47
C ASP A 19 -1.55 -12.93 -1.38
N ILE A 20 -1.81 -12.04 -2.35
CA ILE A 20 -1.48 -10.61 -2.26
C ILE A 20 -2.43 -9.87 -1.31
N ARG A 21 -3.71 -10.24 -1.26
CA ARG A 21 -4.74 -9.65 -0.40
C ARG A 21 -4.51 -9.95 1.08
N MET A 22 -3.71 -10.97 1.43
CA MET A 22 -3.25 -11.23 2.79
C MET A 22 -1.89 -10.60 3.10
N ALA A 23 -1.33 -9.78 2.22
CA ALA A 23 -0.05 -9.12 2.43
C ALA A 23 -0.18 -8.12 3.58
N GLN A 24 0.06 -8.59 4.81
CA GLN A 24 0.34 -7.71 5.93
C GLN A 24 1.62 -6.95 5.64
N VAL A 25 1.52 -5.64 5.65
CA VAL A 25 2.69 -4.76 5.57
C VAL A 25 3.25 -4.54 6.96
N ASN A 26 4.54 -4.24 7.03
CA ASN A 26 5.22 -3.97 8.30
C ASN A 26 6.03 -2.67 8.18
N LYS A 27 6.67 -2.26 9.27
CA LYS A 27 7.44 -1.02 9.38
C LYS A 27 8.53 -0.85 8.33
N SER A 28 9.11 -1.96 7.85
CA SER A 28 10.15 -1.96 6.83
C SER A 28 9.63 -2.00 5.38
N THR A 29 8.32 -2.14 5.17
CA THR A 29 7.73 -2.04 3.84
C THR A 29 8.00 -0.64 3.27
N MET A 30 8.44 -0.58 2.01
CA MET A 30 8.71 0.70 1.35
C MET A 30 7.41 1.36 0.90
N ILE A 31 7.34 2.69 0.93
CA ILE A 31 6.19 3.44 0.43
C ILE A 31 5.90 3.11 -1.04
N GLY A 32 6.94 2.95 -1.87
CA GLY A 32 6.79 2.53 -3.26
C GLY A 32 6.17 1.14 -3.41
N GLU A 33 6.56 0.18 -2.57
CA GLU A 33 5.97 -1.17 -2.54
C GLU A 33 4.51 -1.11 -2.10
N LEU A 34 4.22 -0.29 -1.09
CA LEU A 34 2.87 -0.12 -0.56
C LEU A 34 1.89 0.36 -1.63
N LEU A 35 2.31 1.31 -2.45
CA LEU A 35 1.50 1.84 -3.56
C LEU A 35 1.37 0.87 -4.74
N GLN A 36 2.28 -0.09 -4.87
CA GLN A 36 2.14 -1.19 -5.84
C GLN A 36 1.16 -2.25 -5.36
N ILE A 37 1.05 -2.45 -4.04
CA ILE A 37 0.04 -3.33 -3.43
C ILE A 37 -1.34 -2.72 -3.64
N ASP A 38 -1.54 -1.47 -3.22
CA ASP A 38 -2.80 -0.76 -3.43
C ASP A 38 -2.62 0.76 -3.49
N GLN A 39 -3.00 1.36 -4.61
CA GLN A 39 -2.98 2.81 -4.83
C GLN A 39 -3.99 3.55 -3.93
N ASN A 40 -5.04 2.87 -3.44
CA ASN A 40 -6.06 3.47 -2.58
C ASN A 40 -5.56 3.80 -1.17
N ILE A 41 -4.32 3.40 -0.82
CA ILE A 41 -3.64 3.81 0.41
C ILE A 41 -3.12 5.26 0.32
N ALA A 42 -2.95 5.81 -0.89
CA ALA A 42 -2.41 7.15 -1.07
C ALA A 42 -3.05 8.23 -0.17
N PRO A 43 -4.39 8.29 0.04
CA PRO A 43 -5.00 9.24 0.97
C PRO A 43 -4.51 9.12 2.42
N ILE A 44 -4.21 7.91 2.92
CA ILE A 44 -3.66 7.71 4.27
C ILE A 44 -2.28 8.38 4.38
N LEU A 45 -1.43 8.18 3.37
CA LEU A 45 -0.09 8.76 3.33
C LEU A 45 -0.12 10.29 3.12
N LEU A 46 -1.04 10.78 2.29
CA LEU A 46 -1.23 12.22 2.10
C LEU A 46 -1.68 12.90 3.40
N ASN A 47 -2.53 12.24 4.19
CA ASN A 47 -3.01 12.78 5.48
C ASN A 47 -1.89 12.95 6.51
N ILE A 48 -0.82 12.14 6.46
CA ILE A 48 0.35 12.33 7.32
C ILE A 48 1.35 13.36 6.76
N GLY A 49 1.07 13.96 5.60
CA GLY A 49 1.87 15.03 5.02
C GLY A 49 2.79 14.59 3.87
N MET A 50 2.67 13.36 3.37
CA MET A 50 3.44 12.88 2.21
C MET A 50 2.90 13.39 0.87
N HIS A 51 2.76 14.71 0.70
CA HIS A 51 2.23 15.32 -0.53
C HIS A 51 3.08 15.06 -1.79
N CYS A 52 4.35 14.67 -1.59
CA CYS A 52 5.28 14.33 -2.65
C CYS A 52 5.33 12.83 -2.94
N LEU A 53 4.20 12.12 -2.80
CA LEU A 53 4.12 10.66 -2.93
C LEU A 53 4.65 10.09 -4.26
N GLY A 54 4.63 10.89 -5.32
CA GLY A 54 5.21 10.53 -6.63
C GLY A 54 6.73 10.75 -6.75
N CYS A 55 7.38 11.39 -5.78
CA CYS A 55 8.81 11.63 -5.80
C CYS A 55 9.59 10.34 -5.48
N PRO A 56 10.66 10.02 -6.22
CA PRO A 56 11.45 8.83 -5.96
C PRO A 56 11.99 8.75 -4.52
N SER A 57 12.35 9.90 -3.94
CA SER A 57 12.80 9.96 -2.55
C SER A 57 11.76 9.43 -1.58
N SER A 58 10.49 9.87 -1.72
CA SER A 58 9.40 9.47 -0.84
C SER A 58 9.01 8.01 -1.00
N GLN A 59 9.12 7.47 -2.21
CA GLN A 59 8.87 6.05 -2.46
C GLN A 59 9.99 5.14 -1.93
N MET A 60 11.18 5.71 -1.70
CA MET A 60 12.33 5.00 -1.12
C MET A 60 12.34 5.02 0.42
N GLU A 61 11.43 5.76 1.06
CA GLU A 61 11.23 5.72 2.51
C GLU A 61 10.48 4.44 2.91
N THR A 62 10.81 3.89 4.07
CA THR A 62 9.99 2.87 4.75
C THR A 62 8.79 3.52 5.44
N ILE A 63 7.77 2.72 5.78
CA ILE A 63 6.62 3.20 6.57
C ILE A 63 7.09 3.81 7.91
N GLU A 64 8.08 3.20 8.56
CA GLU A 64 8.63 3.71 9.82
C GLU A 64 9.35 5.05 9.66
N GLU A 65 10.21 5.19 8.66
CA GLU A 65 10.90 6.46 8.39
C GLU A 65 9.90 7.58 8.06
N ALA A 66 8.93 7.30 7.20
CA ALA A 66 7.88 8.26 6.86
C ALA A 66 7.08 8.65 8.11
N ALA A 67 6.66 7.69 8.94
CA ALA A 67 5.97 7.97 10.19
C ALA A 67 6.79 8.86 11.12
N MET A 68 8.07 8.54 11.32
CA MET A 68 8.96 9.29 12.20
C MET A 68 9.21 10.73 11.72
N VAL A 69 9.46 10.93 10.42
CA VAL A 69 9.68 12.27 9.83
C VAL A 69 8.43 13.14 9.97
N HIS A 70 7.25 12.51 9.87
CA HIS A 70 5.96 13.18 9.92
C HIS A 70 5.30 13.19 11.32
N GLY A 71 6.01 12.73 12.37
CA GLY A 71 5.56 12.81 13.76
C GLY A 71 4.41 11.87 14.12
N ILE A 72 4.29 10.75 13.40
CA ILE A 72 3.29 9.70 13.58
C ILE A 72 3.93 8.50 14.28
N ASP A 73 3.17 7.81 15.13
CA ASP A 73 3.60 6.54 15.70
C ASP A 73 3.67 5.45 14.59
N PRO A 74 4.84 4.84 14.33
CA PRO A 74 5.00 3.86 13.26
C PRO A 74 4.07 2.65 13.40
N ASP A 75 3.85 2.18 14.63
CA ASP A 75 2.98 1.02 14.88
C ASP A 75 1.51 1.35 14.61
N ALA A 76 1.06 2.56 14.97
CA ALA A 76 -0.27 3.05 14.61
C ALA A 76 -0.47 3.17 13.10
N LEU A 77 0.50 3.70 12.35
CA LEU A 77 0.40 3.85 10.89
C LEU A 77 0.33 2.49 10.19
N VAL A 78 1.18 1.54 10.57
CA VAL A 78 1.14 0.16 10.05
C VAL A 78 -0.20 -0.49 10.34
N LYS A 79 -0.76 -0.27 11.54
CA LYS A 79 -2.07 -0.80 11.89
C LYS A 79 -3.18 -0.21 11.00
N GLU A 80 -3.20 1.11 10.81
CA GLU A 80 -4.20 1.78 9.98
C GLU A 80 -4.16 1.28 8.54
N ILE A 81 -2.97 1.14 7.97
CA ILE A 81 -2.77 0.62 6.61
C ILE A 81 -3.27 -0.82 6.49
N ASN A 82 -2.92 -1.69 7.44
CA ASN A 82 -3.39 -3.08 7.44
C ASN A 82 -4.91 -3.18 7.65
N ASP A 83 -5.49 -2.35 8.52
CA ASP A 83 -6.95 -2.27 8.71
C ASP A 83 -7.67 -1.81 7.43
N PHE A 84 -7.08 -0.87 6.70
CA PHE A 84 -7.60 -0.40 5.41
C PHE A 84 -7.54 -1.52 4.37
N LEU A 85 -6.38 -2.15 4.22
CA LEU A 85 -6.18 -3.28 3.31
C LEU A 85 -7.13 -4.43 3.65
N ALA A 86 -7.42 -4.70 4.92
CA ALA A 86 -8.38 -5.74 5.31
C ALA A 86 -9.84 -5.40 4.95
N LYS A 87 -10.22 -4.12 4.94
CA LYS A 87 -11.59 -3.66 4.67
C LYS A 87 -11.94 -3.59 3.19
N ASP A 88 -10.99 -3.23 2.33
CA ASP A 88 -11.20 -3.23 0.87
C ASP A 88 -11.44 -4.66 0.31
N LEU A 89 -11.22 -5.68 1.14
CA LEU A 89 -11.38 -7.09 0.82
C LEU A 89 -12.74 -7.67 1.19
N ALA A 90 -13.58 -6.91 1.90
CA ALA A 90 -14.91 -7.32 2.36
C ALA A 90 -16.00 -6.83 1.42
#